data_AF-A0A832EVE2-F1
#
_entry.id   AF-A0A832EVE2-F1
#
_cell.length_a   1.000
_cell.length_b   1.000
_cell.length_c   1.000
_cell.angle_alpha   90.00
_cell.angle_beta   90.00
_cell.angle_gamma   90.00
#
_symmetry.space_group_name_H-M   'P 1'
#
loop_
_entity.id
_entity.type
_entity.pdbx_description
1 polymer ?
#
loop_
_entity_poly.entity_id
_entity_poly.type
_entity_poly.pdbx_seq_one_letter_code
_entity_poly.pdbx_strand_id
1 'polypeptide(L)'
;MHTVMAVREDAITLYGFSTPLERDLFLMVTGVSGVGPRIGLSMLSVLSPADLARAIANGDTACLTRVPGVGPKLAQRLAYELGDRMAHALPELTAEEARGAAAAPEARAVDDAIEALIALGYNRTDARKAAEQAAREVAGAAEAAVLVRNALRALSSAGR
;
A
#
# COMPACT_ATOMS: atom_id res chain seq x y z
N MET A 1 6.43 -6.09 4.82
CA MET A 1 5.50 -6.71 5.78
C MET A 1 5.18 -5.70 6.85
N HIS A 2 3.90 -5.37 7.01
CA HIS A 2 3.41 -4.35 7.93
C HIS A 2 2.43 -4.99 8.91
N THR A 3 2.38 -4.52 10.15
CA THR A 3 1.56 -5.17 11.18
C THR A 3 0.74 -4.19 11.99
N VAL A 4 -0.47 -4.62 12.38
CA VAL A 4 -1.29 -3.96 13.41
C VAL A 4 -1.43 -4.89 14.60
N MET A 5 -1.15 -4.38 15.79
CA MET A 5 -1.35 -5.11 17.04
C MET A 5 -2.70 -4.73 17.65
N ALA A 6 -3.56 -5.71 17.88
CA ALA A 6 -4.78 -5.55 18.65
C ALA A 6 -4.59 -6.17 20.04
N VAL A 7 -4.79 -5.37 21.08
CA VAL A 7 -4.70 -5.79 22.48
C VAL A 7 -6.11 -5.90 23.05
N ARG A 8 -6.41 -7.07 23.62
CA ARG A 8 -7.60 -7.35 24.41
C ARG A 8 -7.16 -7.78 25.81
N GLU A 9 -8.10 -7.83 26.74
CA GLU A 9 -7.86 -8.22 28.13
C GLU A 9 -7.24 -9.62 28.26
N ASP A 10 -7.59 -10.52 27.35
CA ASP A 10 -7.24 -11.94 27.35
C ASP A 10 -6.25 -12.35 26.24
N ALA A 11 -5.98 -11.48 25.27
CA ALA A 11 -5.17 -11.83 24.11
C ALA A 11 -4.49 -10.63 23.43
N ILE A 12 -3.32 -10.89 22.85
CA ILE A 12 -2.66 -10.01 21.89
C ILE A 12 -2.70 -10.69 20.52
N THR A 13 -3.18 -9.98 19.50
CA THR A 13 -3.25 -10.48 18.12
C THR A 13 -2.51 -9.55 17.17
N LEU A 14 -1.68 -10.12 16.30
CA LEU A 14 -1.02 -9.39 15.21
C LEU A 14 -1.71 -9.68 13.88
N TYR A 15 -2.09 -8.63 13.18
CA TYR A 15 -2.60 -8.68 11.80
C TYR A 15 -1.50 -8.23 10.86
N GLY A 16 -1.17 -9.04 9.86
CA GLY A 16 -0.12 -8.77 8.87
C GLY A 16 -0.68 -8.33 7.52
N PHE A 17 0.02 -7.39 6.89
CA PHE A 17 -0.32 -6.81 5.60
C PHE A 17 0.91 -6.76 4.69
N SER A 18 0.67 -6.92 3.39
CA SER A 18 1.75 -6.95 2.40
C SER A 18 2.24 -5.54 2.10
N THR A 19 1.32 -4.58 2.06
CA THR A 19 1.58 -3.16 1.78
C THR A 19 1.22 -2.27 2.96
N PRO A 20 1.83 -1.07 3.08
CA PRO A 20 1.42 -0.10 4.10
C PRO A 20 -0.02 0.38 3.87
N LEU A 21 -0.45 0.42 2.61
CA LEU A 21 -1.78 0.79 2.18
C LEU A 21 -2.87 -0.12 2.75
N GLU A 22 -2.69 -1.44 2.64
CA GLU A 22 -3.59 -2.44 3.22
C GLU A 22 -3.71 -2.27 4.73
N ARG A 23 -2.58 -2.02 5.41
CA ARG A 23 -2.55 -1.73 6.85
C ARG A 23 -3.36 -0.48 7.19
N ASP A 24 -3.20 0.59 6.42
CA ASP A 24 -3.84 1.87 6.70
C ASP A 24 -5.35 1.83 6.42
N LEU A 25 -5.76 1.16 5.35
CA LEU A 25 -7.16 0.83 5.09
C LEU A 25 -7.77 -0.01 6.21
N PHE A 26 -7.06 -1.04 6.69
CA PHE A 26 -7.51 -1.83 7.82
C PHE A 26 -7.75 -0.98 9.08
N LEU A 27 -6.81 -0.10 9.42
CA LEU A 27 -6.94 0.82 10.56
C LEU A 27 -8.13 1.78 10.38
N MET A 28 -8.32 2.32 9.17
CA MET A 28 -9.45 3.20 8.88
C MET A 28 -10.80 2.49 9.04
N VAL A 29 -10.97 1.32 8.42
CA VAL A 29 -12.27 0.62 8.49
C VAL A 29 -12.55 0.09 9.89
N THR A 30 -11.55 -0.40 10.62
CA THR A 30 -11.71 -0.87 12.02
C THR A 30 -11.94 0.27 13.02
N GLY A 31 -11.70 1.52 12.63
CA GLY A 31 -12.09 2.71 13.40
C GLY A 31 -13.60 2.98 13.37
N VAL A 32 -14.35 2.41 12.43
CA VAL A 32 -15.81 2.58 12.34
C VAL A 32 -16.51 1.70 13.37
N SER A 33 -17.46 2.29 14.08
CA SER A 33 -18.23 1.56 15.10
C SER A 33 -18.96 0.36 14.49
N GLY A 34 -18.74 -0.82 15.07
CA GLY A 34 -19.27 -2.09 14.58
C GLY A 34 -18.36 -2.83 13.60
N VAL A 35 -17.20 -2.27 13.22
CA VAL A 35 -16.19 -2.95 12.42
C VAL A 35 -15.07 -3.44 13.33
N GLY A 36 -15.11 -4.73 13.67
CA GLY A 36 -14.00 -5.36 14.39
C GLY A 36 -12.83 -5.75 13.47
N PRO A 37 -11.66 -6.09 14.04
CA PRO A 37 -10.49 -6.58 13.29
C PRO A 37 -10.79 -7.74 12.33
N ARG A 38 -11.66 -8.67 12.74
CA ARG A 38 -12.07 -9.81 11.89
C ARG A 38 -12.85 -9.34 10.65
N ILE A 39 -13.72 -8.35 10.81
CA ILE A 39 -14.51 -7.80 9.68
C ILE A 39 -13.58 -7.00 8.76
N GLY A 40 -12.71 -6.14 9.32
CA GLY A 40 -11.73 -5.39 8.53
C GLY A 40 -10.81 -6.29 7.70
N LEU A 41 -10.33 -7.39 8.27
CA LEU A 41 -9.54 -8.38 7.53
C LEU A 41 -10.38 -9.06 6.45
N SER A 42 -11.65 -9.41 6.74
CA SER A 42 -12.55 -10.00 5.76
C SER A 42 -12.82 -9.06 4.58
N MET A 43 -12.89 -7.75 4.81
CA MET A 43 -13.07 -6.77 3.72
C MET A 43 -11.88 -6.81 2.76
N LEU A 44 -10.65 -6.73 3.29
CA LEU A 44 -9.42 -6.80 2.50
C LEU A 44 -9.14 -8.18 1.89
N SER A 45 -9.83 -9.22 2.36
CA SER A 45 -9.78 -10.57 1.76
C SER A 45 -10.75 -10.75 0.59
N VAL A 46 -11.84 -9.97 0.56
CA VAL A 46 -12.90 -10.08 -0.46
C VAL A 46 -12.76 -9.02 -1.54
N LEU A 47 -12.28 -7.82 -1.18
CA LEU A 47 -12.13 -6.66 -2.05
C LEU A 47 -10.68 -6.20 -2.05
N SER A 48 -10.18 -5.79 -3.20
CA SER A 48 -8.88 -5.11 -3.28
C SER A 48 -8.93 -3.76 -2.52
N PRO A 49 -7.78 -3.21 -2.09
CA PRO A 49 -7.72 -1.90 -1.46
C PRO A 49 -8.50 -0.79 -2.19
N ALA A 50 -8.34 -0.65 -3.51
CA ALA A 50 -9.04 0.38 -4.26
C ALA A 50 -10.50 0.01 -4.53
N ASP A 51 -10.85 -1.26 -4.71
CA ASP A 51 -12.26 -1.67 -4.85
C ASP A 51 -13.04 -1.40 -3.56
N LEU A 52 -12.43 -1.68 -2.39
CA LEU A 52 -13.00 -1.35 -1.09
C LEU A 52 -13.18 0.16 -0.93
N ALA A 53 -12.14 0.94 -1.20
CA ALA A 53 -12.22 2.39 -1.12
C ALA A 53 -13.26 2.98 -2.09
N ARG A 54 -13.35 2.45 -3.32
CA ARG A 54 -14.36 2.84 -4.31
C ARG A 54 -15.77 2.52 -3.85
N ALA A 55 -15.98 1.32 -3.30
CA ALA A 55 -17.27 0.91 -2.79
C ALA A 55 -17.71 1.80 -1.62
N ILE A 56 -16.79 2.18 -0.72
CA ILE A 56 -17.08 3.10 0.39
C ILE A 56 -17.35 4.52 -0.13
N ALA A 57 -16.48 5.06 -1.00
CA ALA A 57 -16.60 6.42 -1.53
C ALA A 57 -17.88 6.64 -2.33
N ASN A 58 -18.30 5.64 -3.12
CA ASN A 58 -19.51 5.72 -3.92
C ASN A 58 -20.78 5.30 -3.16
N GLY A 59 -20.66 4.87 -1.90
CA GLY A 59 -21.77 4.31 -1.15
C GLY A 59 -22.38 3.05 -1.77
N ASP A 60 -21.57 2.24 -2.45
CA ASP A 60 -22.00 0.97 -3.06
C ASP A 60 -22.21 -0.10 -1.97
N THR A 61 -23.33 0.02 -1.29
CA THR A 61 -23.73 -0.90 -0.22
C THR A 61 -23.94 -2.34 -0.71
N ALA A 62 -24.26 -2.54 -1.99
CA ALA A 62 -24.40 -3.86 -2.58
C ALA A 62 -23.04 -4.57 -2.67
N CYS A 63 -21.99 -3.84 -3.06
CA CYS A 63 -20.63 -4.37 -3.05
C CYS A 63 -20.15 -4.66 -1.61
N LEU A 64 -20.36 -3.72 -0.68
CA LEU A 64 -19.91 -3.87 0.72
C LEU A 64 -20.58 -5.03 1.46
N THR A 65 -21.86 -5.30 1.18
CA THR A 65 -22.61 -6.39 1.81
C THR A 65 -22.22 -7.79 1.34
N ARG A 66 -21.35 -7.92 0.31
CA ARG A 66 -20.74 -9.20 -0.08
C ARG A 66 -19.71 -9.69 0.95
N VAL A 67 -19.20 -8.80 1.80
CA VAL A 67 -18.23 -9.14 2.82
C VAL A 67 -18.94 -9.84 3.99
N PRO A 68 -18.52 -11.06 4.39
CA PRO A 68 -19.07 -11.74 5.56
C PRO A 68 -19.02 -10.87 6.82
N GLY A 69 -20.18 -10.67 7.46
CA GLY A 69 -20.32 -9.83 8.65
C GLY A 69 -20.61 -8.35 8.37
N VAL A 70 -20.66 -7.92 7.11
CA VAL A 70 -21.09 -6.56 6.74
C VAL A 70 -22.56 -6.58 6.31
N GLY A 71 -23.44 -6.14 7.21
CA GLY A 71 -24.86 -5.96 6.91
C GLY A 71 -25.19 -4.61 6.28
N PRO A 72 -26.43 -4.41 5.78
CA PRO A 72 -26.85 -3.18 5.10
C PRO A 72 -26.64 -1.92 5.95
N LYS A 73 -26.93 -1.98 7.25
CA LYS A 73 -26.73 -0.87 8.19
C LYS A 73 -25.25 -0.51 8.36
N LEU A 74 -24.39 -1.52 8.42
CA LEU A 74 -22.95 -1.31 8.57
C LEU A 74 -22.34 -0.78 7.27
N ALA A 75 -22.80 -1.27 6.12
CA ALA A 75 -22.40 -0.76 4.81
C ALA A 75 -22.77 0.73 4.64
N GLN A 76 -23.99 1.12 5.01
CA GLN A 76 -24.40 2.52 5.00
C GLN A 76 -23.55 3.39 5.93
N ARG A 77 -23.25 2.88 7.14
CA ARG A 77 -22.39 3.58 8.10
C ARG A 77 -20.97 3.78 7.54
N LEU A 78 -20.38 2.74 6.97
CA LEU A 78 -19.06 2.82 6.32
C LEU A 78 -19.03 3.90 5.24
N ALA A 79 -20.00 3.88 4.34
CA ALA A 79 -20.12 4.87 3.27
C ALA A 79 -20.25 6.31 3.83
N TYR A 80 -21.06 6.49 4.87
CA TYR A 80 -21.29 7.80 5.47
C TYR A 80 -20.07 8.33 6.24
N GLU A 81 -19.44 7.50 7.07
CA GLU A 81 -18.34 7.93 7.96
C GLU A 81 -17.00 8.05 7.22
N LEU A 82 -16.77 7.22 6.20
CA LEU A 82 -15.47 7.12 5.51
C LEU A 82 -15.51 7.55 4.05
N GLY A 83 -16.68 7.80 3.45
CA GLY A 83 -16.83 8.06 2.01
C GLY A 83 -15.90 9.16 1.50
N ASP A 84 -15.92 10.32 2.16
CA ASP A 84 -15.10 11.49 1.77
C ASP A 84 -13.59 11.21 1.89
N ARG A 85 -13.17 10.59 2.99
CA ARG A 85 -11.77 10.21 3.20
C ARG A 85 -11.30 9.20 2.15
N MET A 86 -12.15 8.23 1.79
CA MET A 86 -11.84 7.23 0.76
C MET A 86 -11.81 7.86 -0.64
N ALA A 87 -12.67 8.83 -0.92
CA ALA A 87 -12.64 9.60 -2.17
C ALA A 87 -11.31 10.34 -2.36
N HIS A 88 -10.77 10.90 -1.29
CA HIS A 88 -9.46 11.55 -1.32
C HIS A 88 -8.28 10.57 -1.44
N ALA A 89 -8.38 9.37 -0.86
CA ALA A 89 -7.33 8.35 -0.93
C ALA A 89 -7.32 7.56 -2.26
N LEU A 90 -8.44 7.51 -2.98
CA LEU A 90 -8.64 6.73 -4.22
C LEU A 90 -7.57 6.92 -5.32
N PRO A 91 -7.09 8.14 -5.62
CA PRO A 91 -6.05 8.33 -6.64
C PRO A 91 -4.72 7.67 -6.26
N GLU A 92 -4.34 7.73 -4.98
CA GLU A 92 -3.12 7.09 -4.48
C GLU A 92 -3.28 5.56 -4.46
N LEU A 93 -4.42 5.08 -3.97
CA LEU A 93 -4.77 3.66 -3.93
C LEU A 93 -4.72 2.99 -5.31
N THR A 94 -5.29 3.64 -6.33
CA THR A 94 -5.30 3.11 -7.69
C THR A 94 -3.93 3.16 -8.36
N ALA A 95 -3.12 4.18 -8.06
CA ALA A 95 -1.75 4.26 -8.53
C ALA A 95 -0.85 3.18 -7.91
N GLU A 96 -1.00 2.90 -6.61
CA GLU A 96 -0.24 1.86 -5.92
C GLU A 96 -0.65 0.45 -6.37
N GLU A 97 -1.94 0.20 -6.54
CA GLU A 97 -2.43 -1.07 -7.10
C GLU A 97 -1.95 -1.29 -8.54
N ALA A 98 -1.94 -0.24 -9.37
CA ALA A 98 -1.39 -0.32 -10.73
C ALA A 98 0.11 -0.67 -10.72
N ARG A 99 0.89 -0.05 -9.82
CA ARG A 99 2.30 -0.44 -9.61
C ARG A 99 2.41 -1.88 -9.13
N GLY A 100 1.52 -2.31 -8.26
CA GLY A 100 1.56 -3.65 -7.68
C GLY A 100 1.15 -4.77 -8.63
N ALA A 101 0.24 -4.50 -9.56
CA ALA A 101 -0.27 -5.45 -10.55
C ALA A 101 0.57 -5.49 -11.84
N ALA A 102 1.23 -4.37 -12.21
CA ALA A 102 2.00 -4.27 -13.44
C ALA A 102 3.52 -4.43 -13.28
N ALA A 103 4.07 -4.32 -12.08
CA ALA A 103 5.51 -4.38 -11.89
C ALA A 103 6.02 -5.83 -11.75
N ALA A 104 6.86 -6.25 -12.69
CA ALA A 104 7.79 -7.33 -12.45
C ALA A 104 8.62 -7.03 -11.18
N PRO A 105 9.09 -8.05 -10.43
CA PRO A 105 9.88 -7.85 -9.20
C PRO A 105 11.04 -6.84 -9.36
N GLU A 106 11.66 -6.83 -10.55
CA GLU A 106 12.71 -5.88 -10.92
C GLU A 106 12.22 -4.42 -10.97
N ALA A 107 11.04 -4.15 -11.54
CA ALA A 107 10.49 -2.80 -11.63
C ALA A 107 10.14 -2.24 -10.23
N ARG A 108 9.66 -3.10 -9.32
CA ARG A 108 9.46 -2.73 -7.90
C ARG A 108 10.77 -2.39 -7.21
N ALA A 109 11.81 -3.21 -7.40
CA ALA A 109 13.11 -2.97 -6.81
C ALA A 109 13.75 -1.64 -7.29
N VAL A 110 13.52 -1.26 -8.55
CA VAL A 110 13.96 0.03 -9.10
C VAL A 110 13.21 1.19 -8.43
N ASP A 111 11.89 1.12 -8.34
CA ASP A 111 11.09 2.18 -7.68
C ASP A 111 11.48 2.35 -6.21
N ASP A 112 11.67 1.26 -5.47
CA ASP A 112 12.13 1.28 -4.08
C ASP A 112 13.52 1.92 -3.96
N ALA A 113 14.42 1.64 -4.91
CA ALA A 113 15.74 2.27 -4.96
C ALA A 113 15.66 3.77 -5.24
N ILE A 114 14.72 4.22 -6.10
CA ILE A 114 14.49 5.64 -6.36
C ILE A 114 14.03 6.36 -5.10
N GLU A 115 13.02 5.84 -4.40
CA GLU A 115 12.51 6.46 -3.18
C GLU A 115 13.58 6.48 -2.07
N ALA A 116 14.39 5.43 -1.95
CA ALA A 116 15.52 5.40 -1.02
C ALA A 116 16.57 6.49 -1.34
N LEU A 117 16.92 6.68 -2.61
CA LEU A 117 17.86 7.73 -3.03
C LEU A 117 17.30 9.14 -2.78
N ILE A 118 15.99 9.34 -2.99
CA ILE A 118 15.33 10.61 -2.66
C ILE A 118 15.39 10.87 -1.15
N ALA A 119 15.13 9.86 -0.32
CA ALA A 119 15.24 9.96 1.13
C ALA A 119 16.66 10.27 1.61
N LEU A 120 17.69 9.90 0.84
CA LEU A 120 19.11 10.25 1.09
C LEU A 120 19.46 11.68 0.62
N GLY A 121 18.53 12.40 0.01
CA GLY A 121 18.68 13.81 -0.38
C GLY A 121 19.00 14.04 -1.86
N TYR A 122 18.98 13.00 -2.70
CA TYR A 122 19.12 13.17 -4.15
C TYR A 122 17.82 13.69 -4.77
N ASN A 123 17.93 14.52 -5.80
CA ASN A 123 16.74 14.93 -6.54
C ASN A 123 16.15 13.75 -7.33
N ARG A 124 14.84 13.80 -7.59
CA ARG A 124 14.09 12.70 -8.22
C ARG A 124 14.63 12.32 -9.61
N THR A 125 15.14 13.29 -10.38
CA THR A 125 15.67 13.04 -11.73
C THR A 125 16.95 12.23 -11.68
N ASP A 126 17.88 12.59 -10.80
CA ASP A 126 19.17 11.90 -10.65
C ASP A 126 18.99 10.54 -9.98
N ALA A 127 18.13 10.45 -8.97
CA ALA A 127 17.74 9.19 -8.34
C ALA A 127 17.20 8.19 -9.36
N ARG A 128 16.29 8.62 -10.24
CA ARG A 128 15.71 7.80 -11.30
C ARG A 128 16.76 7.30 -12.28
N LYS A 129 17.59 8.21 -12.83
CA LYS A 129 18.64 7.83 -13.78
C LYS A 129 19.63 6.84 -13.17
N ALA A 130 20.06 7.07 -11.94
CA ALA A 130 21.04 6.21 -11.29
C ALA A 130 20.47 4.83 -10.95
N ALA A 131 19.21 4.75 -10.49
CA ALA A 131 18.54 3.49 -10.20
C ALA A 131 18.30 2.66 -11.48
N GLU A 132 17.86 3.29 -12.57
CA GLU A 132 17.67 2.61 -13.86
C GLU A 132 19.00 2.11 -14.44
N GLN A 133 20.07 2.90 -14.33
CA GLN A 133 21.40 2.48 -14.76
C GLN A 133 21.91 1.30 -13.93
N ALA A 134 21.78 1.36 -12.60
CA ALA A 134 22.14 0.26 -11.71
C ALA A 134 21.36 -1.03 -12.03
N ALA A 135 20.09 -0.92 -12.44
CA ALA A 135 19.28 -2.06 -12.81
C ALA A 135 19.70 -2.71 -14.13
N ARG A 136 20.26 -1.93 -15.06
CA ARG A 136 20.83 -2.47 -16.31
C ARG A 136 22.15 -3.20 -16.09
N GLU A 137 22.92 -2.78 -15.10
CA GLU A 137 24.24 -3.34 -14.78
C GLU A 137 24.17 -4.64 -13.97
N VAL A 138 23.08 -4.85 -13.22
CA VAL A 138 22.86 -6.10 -12.48
C VAL A 138 22.07 -7.07 -13.37
N ALA A 139 22.69 -8.20 -13.73
CA ALA A 139 22.00 -9.25 -14.45
C ALA A 139 21.05 -10.02 -13.51
N GLY A 140 19.74 -9.92 -13.76
CA GLY A 140 18.68 -10.64 -13.05
C GLY A 140 17.98 -9.81 -11.97
N ALA A 141 17.06 -10.45 -11.23
CA ALA A 141 16.22 -9.81 -10.23
C ALA A 141 17.03 -9.27 -9.04
N ALA A 142 17.51 -8.04 -9.18
CA ALA A 142 18.30 -7.36 -8.17
C ALA A 142 17.41 -6.82 -7.05
N GLU A 143 17.79 -7.06 -5.80
CA GLU A 143 17.14 -6.41 -4.65
C GLU A 143 17.38 -4.90 -4.66
N ALA A 144 16.40 -4.12 -4.18
CA ALA A 144 16.48 -2.66 -4.10
C ALA A 144 17.78 -2.17 -3.40
N ALA A 145 18.22 -2.86 -2.35
CA ALA A 145 19.46 -2.52 -1.65
C ALA A 145 20.72 -2.64 -2.51
N VAL A 146 20.77 -3.59 -3.45
CA VAL A 146 21.87 -3.72 -4.43
C VAL A 146 21.84 -2.56 -5.40
N LEU A 147 20.65 -2.22 -5.90
CA LEU A 147 20.44 -1.10 -6.82
C LEU A 147 20.82 0.23 -6.19
N VAL A 148 20.43 0.49 -4.94
CA VAL A 148 20.83 1.70 -4.19
C VAL A 148 22.35 1.80 -4.08
N ARG A 149 23.05 0.71 -3.70
CA ARG A 149 24.52 0.72 -3.58
C ARG A 149 25.20 1.03 -4.91
N ASN A 150 24.74 0.44 -6.01
CA ASN A 150 25.31 0.66 -7.33
C ASN A 150 24.99 2.07 -7.85
N ALA A 151 23.76 2.56 -7.64
CA ALA A 151 23.36 3.92 -7.99
C ALA A 151 24.21 4.96 -7.23
N LEU A 152 24.45 4.77 -5.93
CA LEU A 152 25.33 5.65 -5.14
C LEU A 152 26.77 5.63 -5.64
N ARG A 153 27.30 4.47 -6.06
CA ARG A 153 28.62 4.38 -6.69
C ARG A 153 28.68 5.21 -7.97
N ALA A 154 27.70 5.06 -8.86
CA ALA A 154 27.62 5.80 -10.12
C ALA A 154 27.53 7.32 -9.89
N LEU A 155 26.69 7.75 -8.93
CA LEU A 155 26.54 9.16 -8.56
C LEU A 155 27.83 9.75 -7.94
N SER A 156 28.55 8.96 -7.13
CA SER A 156 29.84 9.38 -6.54
C SER A 156 30.99 9.44 -7.55
N SER A 157 30.93 8.65 -8.64
CA SER A 157 31.93 8.68 -9.71
C SER A 157 31.69 9.80 -10.73
N ALA A 158 30.44 10.24 -10.91
CA ALA A 158 30.09 11.35 -11.81
C ALA A 158 30.37 12.74 -11.22
N GLY A 159 30.61 12.82 -9.90
CA GLY A 159 30.93 14.06 -9.18
C GLY A 159 32.43 14.38 -9.07
N ARG A 160 33.29 13.80 -9.91
CA ARG A 160 34.72 14.12 -10.03
C ARG A 160 35.09 14.50 -11.45
#